data_AF-F0GB89-F1
#
_entry.id   AF-F0GB89-F1
#
_cell.length_a   1.000
_cell.length_b   1.000
_cell.length_c   1.000
_cell.angle_alpha   90.00
_cell.angle_beta   90.00
_cell.angle_gamma   90.00
#
_symmetry.space_group_name_H-M   'P 1'
#
loop_
_entity.id
_entity.type
_entity.pdbx_description
1 polymer ?
#
loop_
_entity_poly.entity_id
_entity_poly.type
_entity_poly.pdbx_seq_one_letter_code
_entity_poly.pdbx_strand_id
1 'polypeptide(L)'
;FKNGTDGNVKIAVDAIKAASQPHHFLSVTKGGHSAIVSTAGNEDCHVILRGGKAPNYDAESVNAACADIGKAGLAARLMIDASHANSSKKHENQIPVCADIGRQVAAGDARIVGVMVESHLVEGRQDLKEGCELTYGQSITDACISWDDSVKVLEGLAESVKARRVVRGSGN
;
A
#
# COMPACT_ATOMS: atom_id res chain seq x y z
N PHE A 1 5.17 -5.77 -2.82
CA PHE A 1 6.12 -5.87 -1.70
C PHE A 1 6.27 -4.52 -1.01
N LYS A 2 6.17 -4.47 0.32
CA LYS A 2 6.38 -3.25 1.12
C LYS A 2 7.87 -2.88 1.18
N ASN A 3 8.20 -1.59 1.21
CA ASN A 3 9.57 -1.14 1.49
C ASN A 3 10.02 -1.53 2.92
N GLY A 4 11.34 -1.51 3.15
CA GLY A 4 11.95 -1.79 4.46
C GLY A 4 11.43 -0.88 5.57
N THR A 5 11.46 -1.32 6.83
CA THR A 5 10.96 -0.52 7.98
C THR A 5 11.73 0.78 8.19
N ASP A 6 12.93 0.88 7.63
CA ASP A 6 13.77 2.07 7.60
C ASP A 6 13.44 3.04 6.45
N GLY A 7 12.59 2.63 5.50
CA GLY A 7 12.24 3.37 4.29
C GLY A 7 12.89 2.83 3.01
N ASN A 8 13.71 1.78 3.09
CA ASN A 8 14.49 1.30 1.95
C ASN A 8 13.62 0.64 0.86
N VAL A 9 13.47 1.32 -0.27
CA VAL A 9 12.70 0.85 -1.45
C VAL A 9 13.43 -0.26 -2.21
N LYS A 10 14.77 -0.30 -2.18
CA LYS A 10 15.57 -1.28 -2.92
C LYS A 10 15.21 -2.72 -2.54
N ILE A 11 14.93 -2.97 -1.26
CA ILE A 11 14.51 -4.30 -0.78
C ILE A 11 13.23 -4.77 -1.47
N ALA A 12 12.25 -3.87 -1.67
CA ALA A 12 11.01 -4.19 -2.36
C ALA A 12 11.25 -4.42 -3.87
N VAL A 13 12.14 -3.63 -4.48
CA VAL A 13 12.51 -3.77 -5.90
C VAL A 13 13.22 -5.10 -6.17
N ASP A 14 14.20 -5.46 -5.33
CA ASP A 14 14.91 -6.73 -5.42
C ASP A 14 13.94 -7.92 -5.23
N ALA A 15 12.98 -7.80 -4.30
CA ALA A 15 11.95 -8.81 -4.07
C ALA A 15 11.03 -8.99 -5.29
N ILE A 16 10.64 -7.92 -5.97
CA ILE A 16 9.84 -7.99 -7.21
C ILE A 16 10.63 -8.70 -8.32
N LYS A 17 11.91 -8.35 -8.49
CA LYS A 17 12.78 -9.03 -9.44
C LYS A 17 12.87 -10.52 -9.15
N ALA A 18 13.13 -10.89 -7.91
CA ALA A 18 13.20 -12.30 -7.51
C ALA A 18 11.87 -13.02 -7.77
N ALA A 19 10.73 -12.41 -7.40
CA ALA A 19 9.41 -12.98 -7.58
C ALA A 19 9.03 -13.17 -9.06
N SER A 20 9.56 -12.35 -9.97
CA SER A 20 9.32 -12.47 -11.42
C SER A 20 10.00 -13.68 -12.06
N GLN A 21 10.93 -14.34 -11.37
CA GLN A 21 11.70 -15.46 -11.92
C GLN A 21 11.12 -16.81 -11.46
N PRO A 22 11.35 -17.90 -12.23
CA PRO A 22 11.06 -19.26 -11.77
C PRO A 22 11.90 -19.65 -10.53
N HIS A 23 11.29 -20.39 -9.61
CA HIS A 23 11.99 -20.91 -8.42
C HIS A 23 11.68 -22.39 -8.18
N HIS A 24 12.61 -23.08 -7.52
CA HIS A 24 12.39 -24.40 -6.92
C HIS A 24 12.65 -24.33 -5.42
N PHE A 25 11.68 -24.76 -4.60
CA PHE A 25 11.80 -24.72 -3.13
C PHE A 25 10.96 -25.79 -2.45
N LEU A 26 11.28 -26.10 -1.19
CA LEU A 26 10.52 -27.04 -0.37
C LEU A 26 9.23 -26.38 0.13
N SER A 27 8.09 -27.05 -0.05
CA SER A 27 6.78 -26.59 0.42
C SER A 27 5.88 -27.75 0.80
N VAL A 28 4.65 -27.45 1.21
CA VAL A 28 3.64 -28.43 1.60
C VAL A 28 2.58 -28.50 0.50
N THR A 29 2.29 -29.72 0.04
CA THR A 29 1.21 -29.99 -0.92
C THR A 29 -0.16 -29.80 -0.25
N LYS A 30 -1.22 -29.68 -1.05
CA LYS A 30 -2.60 -29.61 -0.51
C LYS A 30 -3.01 -30.85 0.31
N GLY A 31 -2.32 -31.97 0.14
CA GLY A 31 -2.51 -33.19 0.93
C GLY A 31 -1.74 -33.20 2.26
N GLY A 32 -1.01 -32.15 2.61
CA GLY A 32 -0.25 -32.06 3.87
C GLY A 32 1.14 -32.70 3.82
N HIS A 33 1.59 -33.20 2.67
CA HIS A 33 2.94 -33.77 2.53
C HIS A 33 3.95 -32.73 2.06
N SER A 34 5.20 -32.85 2.53
CA SER A 34 6.31 -32.06 2.00
C SER A 34 6.63 -32.46 0.55
N ALA A 35 6.98 -31.48 -0.28
CA ALA A 35 7.38 -31.68 -1.67
C ALA A 35 8.31 -30.56 -2.14
N ILE A 36 9.00 -30.79 -3.25
CA ILE A 36 9.69 -29.74 -4.00
C ILE A 36 8.66 -29.13 -4.97
N VAL A 37 8.44 -27.82 -4.86
CA VAL A 37 7.56 -27.05 -5.76
C VAL A 37 8.41 -26.29 -6.77
N SER A 38 7.89 -26.18 -7.99
CA SER A 38 8.41 -25.29 -9.04
C SER A 38 7.38 -24.21 -9.34
N THR A 39 7.81 -22.96 -9.49
CA THR A 39 6.96 -21.83 -9.89
C THR A 39 7.48 -21.23 -11.19
N ALA A 40 6.59 -20.60 -11.97
CA ALA A 40 6.93 -19.95 -13.24
C ALA A 40 7.45 -18.51 -13.07
N GLY A 41 7.36 -17.94 -11.87
CA GLY A 41 7.52 -16.50 -11.63
C GLY A 41 6.18 -15.74 -11.66
N ASN A 42 6.19 -14.51 -11.14
CA ASN A 42 5.03 -13.62 -11.05
C ASN A 42 5.42 -12.19 -11.45
N GLU A 43 4.99 -11.79 -12.65
CA GLU A 43 5.25 -10.46 -13.22
C GLU A 43 4.29 -9.37 -12.70
N ASP A 44 3.22 -9.77 -12.00
CA ASP A 44 2.18 -8.88 -11.47
C ASP A 44 2.48 -8.35 -10.07
N CYS A 45 3.77 -8.26 -9.73
CA CYS A 45 4.24 -7.66 -8.50
C CYS A 45 4.43 -6.14 -8.63
N HIS A 46 4.31 -5.41 -7.51
CA HIS A 46 4.53 -3.97 -7.43
C HIS A 46 5.08 -3.54 -6.06
N VAL A 47 5.64 -2.33 -5.98
CA VAL A 47 6.14 -1.74 -4.73
C VAL A 47 4.98 -1.15 -3.94
N ILE A 48 5.02 -1.27 -2.61
CA ILE A 48 4.13 -0.58 -1.68
C ILE A 48 4.98 0.36 -0.81
N LEU A 49 4.75 1.67 -0.95
CA LEU A 49 5.33 2.71 -0.10
C LEU A 49 4.53 2.82 1.20
N ARG A 50 5.15 2.56 2.35
CA ARG A 50 4.48 2.49 3.66
C ARG A 50 5.18 3.28 4.77
N GLY A 51 6.01 4.24 4.38
CA GLY A 51 6.88 5.03 5.24
C GLY A 51 8.12 4.26 5.71
N GLY A 52 8.88 4.89 6.59
CA GLY A 52 10.06 4.33 7.23
C GLY A 52 10.42 5.15 8.47
N LYS A 53 11.63 5.70 8.51
CA LYS A 53 11.99 6.73 9.50
C LYS A 53 11.17 8.01 9.36
N ALA A 54 10.70 8.30 8.15
CA ALA A 54 9.77 9.35 7.81
C ALA A 54 8.68 8.80 6.88
N PRO A 55 7.53 9.47 6.75
CA PRO A 55 6.58 9.19 5.69
C PRO A 55 7.22 9.32 4.30
N ASN A 56 6.70 8.57 3.32
CA ASN A 56 7.18 8.54 1.94
C ASN A 56 6.03 8.48 0.91
N TYR A 57 4.90 9.13 1.21
CA TYR A 57 3.74 9.21 0.32
C TYR A 57 3.76 10.44 -0.60
N ASP A 58 4.61 11.42 -0.30
CA ASP A 58 4.71 12.68 -1.02
C ASP A 58 5.29 12.51 -2.43
N ALA A 59 5.10 13.52 -3.28
CA ALA A 59 5.52 13.47 -4.67
C ALA A 59 7.03 13.27 -4.87
N GLU A 60 7.88 13.79 -3.98
CA GLU A 60 9.33 13.59 -4.06
C GLU A 60 9.69 12.13 -3.82
N SER A 61 9.11 11.54 -2.77
CA SER A 61 9.25 10.12 -2.45
C SER A 61 8.73 9.22 -3.59
N VAL A 62 7.57 9.53 -4.18
CA VAL A 62 7.01 8.79 -5.32
C VAL A 62 7.94 8.87 -6.53
N ASN A 63 8.50 10.05 -6.83
CA ASN A 63 9.45 10.24 -7.93
C ASN A 63 10.73 9.43 -7.71
N ALA A 64 11.32 9.50 -6.51
CA ALA A 64 12.52 8.74 -6.17
C ALA A 64 12.30 7.23 -6.30
N ALA A 65 11.20 6.72 -5.73
CA ALA A 65 10.84 5.31 -5.83
C ALA A 65 10.63 4.86 -7.28
N CYS A 66 9.91 5.64 -8.09
CA CYS A 66 9.68 5.33 -9.50
C CYS A 66 10.98 5.34 -10.32
N ALA A 67 11.92 6.25 -10.01
CA ALA A 67 13.24 6.25 -10.64
C ALA A 67 14.01 4.96 -10.33
N ASP A 68 13.99 4.50 -9.08
CA ASP A 68 14.68 3.26 -8.69
C ASP A 68 14.01 2.00 -9.26
N ILE A 69 12.68 1.96 -9.32
CA ILE A 69 11.94 0.89 -10.02
C ILE A 69 12.30 0.88 -11.52
N GLY A 70 12.35 2.04 -12.16
CA GLY A 70 12.70 2.18 -13.57
C GLY A 70 14.14 1.76 -13.89
N LYS A 71 15.12 2.18 -13.07
CA LYS A 71 16.54 1.73 -13.17
C LYS A 71 16.66 0.21 -13.05
N ALA A 72 15.73 -0.43 -12.36
CA ALA A 72 15.68 -1.87 -12.21
C ALA A 72 15.08 -2.59 -13.45
N GLY A 73 14.58 -1.86 -14.46
CA GLY A 73 13.94 -2.44 -15.64
C GLY A 73 12.49 -2.89 -15.40
N LEU A 74 11.87 -2.42 -14.32
CA LEU A 74 10.49 -2.76 -13.97
C LEU A 74 9.55 -1.61 -14.36
N ALA A 75 8.28 -1.92 -14.58
CA ALA A 75 7.26 -0.89 -14.76
C ALA A 75 7.19 -0.01 -13.50
N ALA A 76 7.39 1.30 -13.67
CA ALA A 76 7.39 2.29 -12.59
C ALA A 76 5.98 2.55 -12.05
N ARG A 77 5.39 1.53 -11.42
CA ARG A 77 4.07 1.54 -10.79
C ARG A 77 4.19 1.16 -9.32
N LEU A 78 3.46 1.87 -8.47
CA LEU A 78 3.47 1.63 -7.03
C LEU A 78 2.10 1.84 -6.40
N MET A 79 1.92 1.22 -5.24
CA MET A 79 0.83 1.45 -4.31
C MET A 79 1.36 2.23 -3.10
N ILE A 80 0.51 3.05 -2.48
CA ILE A 80 0.87 3.79 -1.26
C ILE A 80 -0.02 3.30 -0.11
N ASP A 81 0.59 2.84 0.97
CA ASP A 81 -0.06 2.52 2.24
C ASP A 81 -0.18 3.80 3.07
N ALA A 82 -1.41 4.23 3.33
CA ALA A 82 -1.70 5.46 4.04
C ALA A 82 -1.52 5.33 5.56
N SER A 83 -1.45 4.11 6.09
CA SER A 83 -1.30 3.82 7.52
C SER A 83 0.17 3.70 7.93
N HIS A 84 0.46 2.90 8.96
CA HIS A 84 1.80 2.54 9.42
C HIS A 84 2.74 3.76 9.59
N ALA A 85 3.91 3.75 8.97
CA ALA A 85 4.87 4.84 9.12
C ALA A 85 4.47 6.07 8.29
N ASN A 86 3.61 5.93 7.28
CA ASN A 86 3.06 7.07 6.55
C ASN A 86 2.08 7.88 7.39
N SER A 87 1.32 7.22 8.27
CA SER A 87 0.45 7.89 9.24
C SER A 87 1.16 8.29 10.54
N SER A 88 2.47 8.05 10.67
CA SER A 88 3.19 8.12 11.96
C SER A 88 2.53 7.29 13.08
N LYS A 89 1.92 6.15 12.72
CA LYS A 89 1.14 5.27 13.60
C LYS A 89 -0.06 5.95 14.26
N LYS A 90 -0.60 7.00 13.63
CA LYS A 90 -1.81 7.71 14.05
C LYS A 90 -2.89 7.53 12.99
N HIS A 91 -3.88 6.70 13.26
CA HIS A 91 -4.93 6.36 12.30
C HIS A 91 -5.61 7.57 11.67
N GLU A 92 -5.83 8.65 12.42
CA GLU A 92 -6.41 9.91 11.97
C GLU A 92 -5.58 10.58 10.85
N ASN A 93 -4.26 10.33 10.81
CA ASN A 93 -3.39 10.85 9.76
C ASN A 93 -3.57 10.13 8.42
N GLN A 94 -4.27 8.99 8.35
CA GLN A 94 -4.58 8.35 7.07
C GLN A 94 -5.42 9.27 6.16
N ILE A 95 -6.26 10.14 6.74
CA ILE A 95 -7.13 11.06 6.00
C ILE A 95 -6.30 12.11 5.21
N PRO A 96 -5.42 12.92 5.85
CA PRO A 96 -4.58 13.86 5.11
C PRO A 96 -3.60 13.17 4.17
N VAL A 97 -3.12 11.97 4.49
CA VAL A 97 -2.28 11.17 3.58
C VAL A 97 -3.06 10.78 2.32
N CYS A 98 -4.29 10.26 2.46
CA CYS A 98 -5.14 9.94 1.32
C CYS A 98 -5.49 11.19 0.49
N ALA A 99 -5.71 12.33 1.14
CA ALA A 99 -5.93 13.59 0.44
C ALA A 99 -4.71 14.03 -0.39
N ASP A 100 -3.49 13.81 0.11
CA ASP A 100 -2.26 14.09 -0.65
C ASP A 100 -2.09 13.17 -1.85
N ILE A 101 -2.27 11.86 -1.65
CA ILE A 101 -2.26 10.86 -2.72
C ILE A 101 -3.31 11.22 -3.77
N GLY A 102 -4.51 11.62 -3.34
CA GLY A 102 -5.60 12.08 -4.20
C GLY A 102 -5.18 13.28 -5.06
N ARG A 103 -4.52 14.29 -4.48
CA ARG A 103 -3.99 15.45 -5.24
C ARG A 103 -3.00 15.04 -6.31
N GLN A 104 -2.06 14.14 -6.01
CA GLN A 104 -1.09 13.64 -6.99
C GLN A 104 -1.77 12.89 -8.14
N VAL A 105 -2.74 12.03 -7.82
CA VAL A 105 -3.56 11.32 -8.81
C VAL A 105 -4.34 12.31 -9.68
N ALA A 106 -5.06 13.25 -9.07
CA ALA A 106 -5.85 14.26 -9.77
C ALA A 106 -4.99 15.12 -10.72
N ALA A 107 -3.75 15.42 -10.32
CA ALA A 107 -2.79 16.17 -11.11
C ALA A 107 -2.22 15.40 -12.32
N GLY A 108 -2.54 14.11 -12.48
CA GLY A 108 -2.14 13.33 -13.65
C GLY A 108 -1.23 12.15 -13.36
N ASP A 109 -0.79 11.93 -12.11
CA ASP A 109 0.15 10.84 -11.84
C ASP A 109 -0.51 9.46 -12.10
N ALA A 110 0.00 8.78 -13.11
CA ALA A 110 -0.47 7.46 -13.54
C ALA A 110 0.33 6.31 -12.91
N ARG A 111 1.44 6.61 -12.22
CA ARG A 111 2.33 5.64 -11.58
C ARG A 111 1.76 5.12 -10.26
N ILE A 112 0.93 5.94 -9.60
CA ILE A 112 0.15 5.53 -8.42
C ILE A 112 -1.03 4.67 -8.89
N VAL A 113 -0.90 3.35 -8.70
CA VAL A 113 -1.89 2.36 -9.16
C VAL A 113 -2.84 1.89 -8.05
N GLY A 114 -2.57 2.24 -6.80
CA GLY A 114 -3.44 1.89 -5.68
C GLY A 114 -3.08 2.59 -4.38
N VAL A 115 -3.99 2.52 -3.43
CA VAL A 115 -3.81 2.94 -2.05
C VAL A 115 -4.24 1.81 -1.11
N MET A 116 -3.57 1.69 0.03
CA MET A 116 -3.95 0.78 1.13
C MET A 116 -4.32 1.63 2.35
N VAL A 117 -5.45 1.31 2.98
CA VAL A 117 -6.04 2.04 4.11
C VAL A 117 -6.48 1.04 5.16
N GLU A 118 -6.20 1.33 6.43
CA GLU A 118 -6.68 0.55 7.57
C GLU A 118 -7.94 1.20 8.14
N SER A 119 -9.06 0.52 7.93
CA SER A 119 -10.42 1.01 8.19
C SER A 119 -11.21 -0.07 8.93
N HIS A 120 -12.04 0.34 9.88
CA HIS A 120 -12.97 -0.55 10.56
C HIS A 120 -14.30 0.18 10.86
N LEU A 121 -15.32 -0.56 11.31
CA LEU A 121 -16.61 0.03 11.68
C LEU A 121 -16.46 1.14 12.74
N VAL A 122 -15.66 0.88 13.77
CA VAL A 122 -15.32 1.79 14.86
C VAL A 122 -13.84 2.14 14.76
N GLU A 123 -13.51 3.42 14.94
CA GLU A 123 -12.13 3.91 14.88
C GLU A 123 -11.25 3.39 16.03
N GLY A 124 -9.94 3.62 15.88
CA GLY A 124 -8.96 3.30 16.90
C GLY A 124 -8.67 1.81 16.99
N ARG A 125 -8.22 1.39 18.17
CA ARG A 125 -7.93 0.00 18.52
C ARG A 125 -8.34 -0.29 19.96
N GLN A 126 -8.50 -1.56 20.27
CA GLN A 126 -8.68 -2.09 21.63
C GLN A 126 -7.63 -3.15 21.96
N ASP A 127 -7.39 -3.37 23.24
CA ASP A 127 -6.50 -4.45 23.70
C ASP A 127 -7.30 -5.72 23.93
N LEU A 128 -6.77 -6.86 23.48
CA LEU A 128 -7.32 -8.16 23.87
C LEU A 128 -6.89 -8.48 25.31
N LYS A 129 -7.85 -8.41 26.24
CA LYS A 129 -7.65 -8.72 27.67
C LYS A 129 -8.62 -9.80 28.11
N GLU A 130 -8.13 -10.75 28.89
CA GLU A 130 -8.95 -11.85 29.41
C GLU A 130 -10.12 -11.30 30.24
N GLY A 131 -11.32 -11.86 30.02
CA GLY A 131 -12.55 -11.45 30.72
C GLY A 131 -13.11 -10.08 30.32
N CYS A 132 -12.48 -9.35 29.38
CA CYS A 132 -12.99 -8.09 28.86
C CYS A 132 -13.86 -8.33 27.62
N GLU A 133 -15.06 -7.76 27.62
CA GLU A 133 -15.91 -7.74 26.42
C GLU A 133 -15.31 -6.78 25.39
N LEU A 134 -15.20 -7.23 24.14
CA LEU A 134 -14.66 -6.44 23.05
C LEU A 134 -15.75 -5.56 22.43
N THR A 135 -15.38 -4.34 22.09
CA THR A 135 -16.21 -3.47 21.26
C THR A 135 -16.35 -4.10 19.88
N TYR A 136 -17.57 -4.43 19.49
CA TYR A 136 -17.85 -4.94 18.15
C TYR A 136 -17.38 -3.95 17.09
N GLY A 137 -16.65 -4.45 16.09
CA GLY A 137 -16.24 -3.61 14.98
C GLY A 137 -15.08 -2.66 15.28
N GLN A 138 -14.29 -2.89 16.33
CA GLN A 138 -13.05 -2.14 16.61
C GLN A 138 -11.82 -3.06 16.52
N SER A 139 -10.75 -2.59 15.87
CA SER A 139 -9.51 -3.37 15.66
C SER A 139 -8.85 -3.80 16.97
N ILE A 140 -8.27 -5.01 17.01
CA ILE A 140 -7.43 -5.48 18.14
C ILE A 140 -5.92 -5.32 17.87
N THR A 141 -5.54 -4.88 16.67
CA THR A 141 -4.15 -4.72 16.23
C THR A 141 -3.81 -3.23 16.10
N ASP A 142 -3.54 -2.75 14.89
CA ASP A 142 -3.28 -1.34 14.61
C ASP A 142 -4.60 -0.56 14.58
N ALA A 143 -4.51 0.72 14.95
CA ALA A 143 -5.67 1.61 14.96
C ALA A 143 -6.17 1.89 13.54
N CYS A 144 -7.48 1.83 13.34
CA CYS A 144 -8.12 2.05 12.04
C CYS A 144 -8.95 3.34 12.02
N ILE A 145 -9.16 3.95 10.86
CA ILE A 145 -10.17 5.01 10.71
C ILE A 145 -11.60 4.43 10.84
N SER A 146 -12.55 5.29 11.21
CA SER A 146 -13.97 4.94 11.30
C SER A 146 -14.59 4.62 9.93
N TRP A 147 -15.78 4.03 9.94
CA TRP A 147 -16.59 3.85 8.73
C TRP A 147 -16.90 5.19 8.05
N ASP A 148 -17.29 6.21 8.83
CA ASP A 148 -17.64 7.53 8.29
C ASP A 148 -16.45 8.19 7.58
N ASP A 149 -15.25 8.08 8.14
CA ASP A 149 -14.05 8.59 7.48
C ASP A 149 -13.64 7.73 6.30
N SER A 150 -13.92 6.43 6.32
CA SER A 150 -13.67 5.54 5.19
C SER A 150 -14.51 5.94 3.98
N VAL A 151 -15.79 6.27 4.18
CA VAL A 151 -16.66 6.79 3.12
C VAL A 151 -16.07 8.08 2.53
N LYS A 152 -15.71 9.05 3.38
CA LYS A 152 -15.09 10.32 2.92
C LYS A 152 -13.81 10.11 2.13
N VAL A 153 -12.93 9.21 2.60
CA VAL A 153 -11.67 8.87 1.93
C VAL A 153 -11.94 8.25 0.56
N LEU A 154 -12.86 7.28 0.47
CA LEU A 154 -13.21 6.62 -0.78
C LEU A 154 -13.84 7.58 -1.79
N GLU A 155 -14.75 8.46 -1.35
CA GLU A 155 -15.35 9.49 -2.19
C GLU A 155 -14.30 10.48 -2.70
N GLY A 156 -13.41 10.99 -1.84
CA GLY A 156 -12.34 11.91 -2.23
C GLY A 156 -11.35 11.29 -3.24
N LEU A 157 -11.00 10.02 -3.05
CA LEU A 157 -10.16 9.27 -3.99
C LEU A 157 -10.88 9.03 -5.33
N ALA A 158 -12.19 8.75 -5.31
CA ALA A 158 -12.99 8.60 -6.51
C ALA A 158 -13.03 9.88 -7.34
N GLU A 159 -13.23 11.04 -6.70
CA GLU A 159 -13.17 12.35 -7.36
C GLU A 159 -11.79 12.63 -7.96
N SER A 160 -10.72 12.28 -7.23
CA SER A 160 -9.34 12.42 -7.72
C SER A 160 -9.10 11.60 -8.99
N VAL A 161 -9.62 10.37 -9.06
CA VAL A 161 -9.53 9.52 -10.25
C VAL A 161 -10.35 10.09 -11.43
N LYS A 162 -11.54 10.65 -11.17
CA LYS A 162 -12.34 11.33 -12.19
C LYS A 162 -11.60 12.54 -12.76
N ALA A 163 -11.04 13.39 -11.90
CA ALA A 163 -10.25 14.55 -12.31
C ALA A 163 -9.07 14.17 -13.20
N ARG A 164 -8.32 13.12 -12.83
CA ARG A 164 -7.21 12.60 -13.64
C ARG A 164 -7.64 12.23 -15.07
N ARG A 165 -8.83 11.63 -15.23
CA ARG A 165 -9.34 11.22 -16.54
C ARG A 165 -9.63 12.43 -17.44
N VAL A 166 -10.10 13.53 -16.88
CA VAL A 166 -10.33 14.79 -17.62
C VAL A 166 -9.01 15.40 -18.09
N VAL A 167 -8.01 15.48 -17.20
CA VAL A 167 -6.67 15.99 -17.53
C VAL A 167 -6.04 15.18 -18.67
N ARG A 168 -6.15 13.85 -18.63
CA ARG A 168 -5.62 12.98 -19.69
C ARG A 168 -6.42 13.02 -20.99
N GLY A 169 -7.74 13.19 -20.92
CA GLY A 169 -8.60 13.29 -22.11
C GLY A 169 -8.40 14.59 -22.89
N SER A 170 -7.88 15.63 -22.24
CA SER A 170 -7.63 16.95 -22.85
C SER A 170 -6.25 17.07 -23.51
N GLY A 171 -5.43 16.02 -23.44
CA GLY A 171 -4.04 15.99 -23.95
C GLY A 171 -3.85 15.20 -25.25
N ASN A 172 -4.91 14.98 -26.02
CA ASN A 172 -4.84 14.40 -27.38
C ASN A 172 -4.75 15.50 -28.44
#